data_AF-A0A6J0UVQ2-F1
#
_entry.id   AF-A0A6J0UVQ2-F1
#
_cell.length_a   1.000
_cell.length_b   1.000
_cell.length_c   1.000
_cell.angle_alpha   90.00
_cell.angle_beta   90.00
_cell.angle_gamma   90.00
#
_symmetry.space_group_name_H-M   'P 1'
#
loop_
_entity.id
_entity.type
_entity.pdbx_description
1 polymer ?
#
loop_
_entity_poly.entity_id
_entity_poly.type
_entity_poly.pdbx_seq_one_letter_code
_entity_poly.pdbx_strand_id
1 'polypeptide(L)'
;MKFHRKKDIKDQIRELRAIIRLQEQARLLFADGIKEMVTKNREQIRFMRGALREEVHELDLSLKYDHVTINRACRERRYLRTTMSEYSMEQARELLSSYVFDRMNAHNVLLYEVKRRGKRLEDLQLRLQQLIDLETADPRVQAQLQIIRQLENDIEKMHVKIRTAEKNRSLYLRMMDVLRDELAHLPFALDDLERRVAVYQVELKGMNLMTVDMVEAMEAAKGDMVATERDLIVEKRNRENMLSSQKKQIERIRTKDTSEKYRKMQARRDMNLDFPTLMGHEGARGTKLERSKAQIEYQGLVTSEVEKVKSAVQCSHLWDIAGRFMAQKKSEENLQQQIAESEKKRRALKDQLKELELVRAELKFHQTPSFLSLRKLREDLQRNLAEEEERLQRVQSQASKNQELLLRFENGVDNLMLRLCGIQVPGQEEDFEEGRDVFENLQFCEAKLLHLVQKMSNLPSYDFSQEETNEDFVHVRNFLEASTRNERENLRIAFEDDEEDVREAFNFADIDHSYVPNREEIMKQGVKLIEDKTKVSKKKQRGSKK
;
A
#
# COMPACT_ATOMS: atom_id res chain seq x y z
N MET A 1 103.28 77.70 -83.74
CA MET A 1 103.81 78.34 -84.96
C MET A 1 104.61 77.34 -85.79
N LYS A 2 104.05 76.81 -86.89
CA LYS A 2 104.81 76.36 -88.07
C LYS A 2 103.98 76.73 -89.29
N PHE A 3 104.56 77.54 -90.18
CA PHE A 3 103.83 78.25 -91.23
C PHE A 3 103.29 77.32 -92.33
N HIS A 4 102.09 77.62 -92.82
CA HIS A 4 101.50 76.93 -93.97
C HIS A 4 102.24 77.29 -95.27
N ARG A 5 102.72 76.29 -96.00
CA ARG A 5 103.04 76.47 -97.43
C ARG A 5 101.72 76.51 -98.21
N LYS A 6 101.51 77.55 -99.02
CA LYS A 6 100.35 77.65 -99.92
C LYS A 6 100.42 76.51 -100.94
N LYS A 7 99.47 75.57 -100.91
CA LYS A 7 99.23 74.59 -101.99
C LYS A 7 98.65 75.31 -103.22
N ASP A 8 98.86 74.75 -104.42
CA ASP A 8 98.24 75.25 -105.65
C ASP A 8 96.71 75.03 -105.61
N ILE A 9 95.97 76.04 -106.05
CA ILE A 9 94.50 76.11 -106.01
C ILE A 9 93.89 75.00 -106.87
N LYS A 10 94.54 74.62 -107.98
CA LYS A 10 94.05 73.55 -108.86
C LYS A 10 94.03 72.18 -108.19
N ASP A 11 95.01 71.89 -107.33
CA ASP A 11 95.05 70.62 -106.61
C ASP A 11 94.10 70.64 -105.41
N GLN A 12 93.90 71.78 -104.74
CA GLN A 12 92.82 71.94 -103.75
C GLN A 12 91.43 71.69 -104.37
N ILE A 13 91.17 72.16 -105.60
CA ILE A 13 89.92 71.87 -106.31
C ILE A 13 89.77 70.38 -106.65
N ARG A 14 90.87 69.68 -106.98
CA ARG A 14 90.86 68.23 -107.21
C ARG A 14 90.63 67.43 -105.92
N GLU A 15 91.31 67.79 -104.84
CA GLU A 15 91.09 67.23 -103.50
C GLU A 15 89.62 67.40 -103.08
N LEU A 16 89.06 68.62 -103.19
CA LEU A 16 87.65 68.88 -102.88
C LEU A 16 86.67 68.08 -103.75
N ARG A 17 86.92 67.96 -105.07
CA ARG A 17 86.07 67.13 -105.95
C ARG A 17 86.14 65.64 -105.61
N ALA A 18 87.29 65.13 -105.18
CA ALA A 18 87.44 63.76 -104.71
C ALA A 18 86.70 63.54 -103.38
N ILE A 19 86.80 64.49 -102.45
CA ILE A 19 86.05 64.48 -101.17
C ILE A 19 84.53 64.50 -101.43
N ILE A 20 84.03 65.35 -102.33
CA ILE A 20 82.61 65.40 -102.69
C ILE A 20 82.15 64.05 -103.26
N ARG A 21 82.89 63.46 -104.21
CA ARG A 21 82.57 62.12 -104.76
C ARG A 21 82.56 61.03 -103.70
N LEU A 22 83.50 61.04 -102.76
CA LEU A 22 83.53 60.09 -101.64
C LEU A 22 82.38 60.32 -100.66
N GLN A 23 81.97 61.57 -100.41
CA GLN A 23 80.80 61.89 -99.59
C GLN A 23 79.49 61.48 -100.28
N GLU A 24 79.39 61.62 -101.61
CA GLU A 24 78.26 61.14 -102.41
C GLU A 24 78.19 59.61 -102.41
N GLN A 25 79.32 58.91 -102.64
CA GLN A 25 79.40 57.45 -102.55
C GLN A 25 79.07 56.95 -101.14
N ALA A 26 79.60 57.59 -100.08
CA ALA A 26 79.26 57.25 -98.70
C ALA A 26 77.77 57.47 -98.42
N ARG A 27 77.18 58.58 -98.88
CA ARG A 27 75.73 58.84 -98.75
C ARG A 27 74.89 57.77 -99.47
N LEU A 28 75.31 57.31 -100.65
CA LEU A 28 74.63 56.23 -101.37
C LEU A 28 74.72 54.91 -100.57
N LEU A 29 75.92 54.51 -100.12
CA LEU A 29 76.11 53.31 -99.32
C LEU A 29 75.35 53.36 -97.98
N PHE A 30 75.30 54.51 -97.30
CA PHE A 30 74.47 54.68 -96.11
C PHE A 30 72.97 54.60 -96.43
N ALA A 31 72.51 55.19 -97.54
CA ALA A 31 71.12 55.10 -97.96
C ALA A 31 70.73 53.65 -98.32
N ASP A 32 71.62 52.90 -98.97
CA ASP A 32 71.41 51.50 -99.33
C ASP A 32 71.45 50.59 -98.09
N GLY A 33 72.38 50.82 -97.15
CA GLY A 33 72.37 50.16 -95.84
C GLY A 33 71.08 50.43 -95.04
N ILE A 34 70.56 51.66 -95.06
CA ILE A 34 69.26 51.97 -94.45
C ILE A 34 68.12 51.23 -95.17
N LYS A 35 68.12 51.16 -96.52
CA LYS A 35 67.13 50.38 -97.28
C LYS A 35 67.16 48.91 -96.89
N GLU A 36 68.34 48.30 -96.80
CA GLU A 36 68.51 46.90 -96.37
C GLU A 36 68.00 46.65 -94.94
N MET A 37 68.28 47.57 -94.01
CA MET A 37 67.75 47.43 -92.64
C MET A 37 66.23 47.60 -92.62
N VAL A 38 65.66 48.46 -93.47
CA VAL A 38 64.21 48.59 -93.65
C VAL A 38 63.59 47.35 -94.30
N THR A 39 64.24 46.68 -95.26
CA THR A 39 63.73 45.42 -95.82
C THR A 39 63.80 44.28 -94.82
N LYS A 40 64.95 44.11 -94.12
CA LYS A 40 65.11 43.13 -93.03
C LYS A 40 64.06 43.32 -91.93
N ASN A 41 63.84 44.56 -91.48
CA ASN A 41 62.78 44.88 -90.49
C ASN A 41 61.37 44.58 -91.03
N ARG A 42 61.09 44.87 -92.31
CA ARG A 42 59.80 44.52 -92.94
C ARG A 42 59.59 43.00 -93.00
N GLU A 43 60.62 42.23 -93.28
CA GLU A 43 60.60 40.77 -93.30
C GLU A 43 60.40 40.19 -91.90
N GLN A 44 61.13 40.70 -90.89
CA GLN A 44 60.94 40.30 -89.49
C GLN A 44 59.52 40.63 -88.98
N ILE A 45 58.96 41.80 -89.32
CA ILE A 45 57.57 42.16 -88.99
C ILE A 45 56.57 41.22 -89.69
N ARG A 46 56.81 40.82 -90.95
CA ARG A 46 55.96 39.82 -91.64
C ARG A 46 56.03 38.46 -90.95
N PHE A 47 57.23 38.01 -90.55
CA PHE A 47 57.44 36.76 -89.83
C PHE A 47 56.72 36.76 -88.47
N MET A 48 56.92 37.80 -87.64
CA MET A 48 56.23 37.94 -86.35
C MET A 48 54.70 38.00 -86.50
N ARG A 49 54.19 38.63 -87.58
CA ARG A 49 52.75 38.59 -87.91
C ARG A 49 52.28 37.25 -88.47
N GLY A 50 53.17 36.41 -89.00
CA GLY A 50 52.91 35.01 -89.33
C GLY A 50 52.70 34.22 -88.05
N ALA A 51 53.75 34.13 -87.23
CA ALA A 51 53.73 33.44 -85.94
C ALA A 51 52.57 33.88 -85.04
N LEU A 52 52.30 35.18 -84.90
CA LEU A 52 51.16 35.67 -84.10
C LEU A 52 49.79 35.18 -84.64
N ARG A 53 49.64 34.98 -85.95
CA ARG A 53 48.40 34.43 -86.52
C ARG A 53 48.29 32.92 -86.33
N GLU A 54 49.42 32.21 -86.31
CA GLU A 54 49.50 30.79 -86.00
C GLU A 54 49.14 30.55 -84.52
N GLU A 55 49.79 31.26 -83.59
CA GLU A 55 49.51 31.24 -82.14
C GLU A 55 48.04 31.59 -81.82
N VAL A 56 47.50 32.65 -82.45
CA VAL A 56 46.07 33.00 -82.30
C VAL A 56 45.16 31.90 -82.85
N HIS A 57 45.55 31.22 -83.93
CA HIS A 57 44.77 30.11 -84.49
C HIS A 57 44.81 28.86 -83.58
N GLU A 58 45.96 28.53 -83.00
CA GLU A 58 46.10 27.43 -82.04
C GLU A 58 45.30 27.69 -80.76
N LEU A 59 45.32 28.92 -80.22
CA LEU A 59 44.47 29.34 -79.11
C LEU A 59 42.97 29.18 -79.46
N ASP A 60 42.56 29.63 -80.65
CA ASP A 60 41.20 29.50 -81.16
C ASP A 60 40.73 28.04 -81.27
N LEU A 61 41.63 27.12 -81.64
CA LEU A 61 41.37 25.68 -81.70
C LEU A 61 41.27 25.06 -80.30
N SER A 62 42.16 25.46 -79.39
CA SER A 62 42.15 25.03 -77.98
C SER A 62 40.85 25.44 -77.27
N LEU A 63 40.44 26.71 -77.41
CA LEU A 63 39.17 27.21 -76.84
C LEU A 63 37.94 26.48 -77.41
N LYS A 64 37.93 26.14 -78.71
CA LYS A 64 36.87 25.33 -79.32
C LYS A 64 36.84 23.91 -78.76
N TYR A 65 38.00 23.29 -78.53
CA TYR A 65 38.11 21.96 -77.94
C TYR A 65 37.60 21.95 -76.49
N ASP A 66 38.02 22.92 -75.68
CA ASP A 66 37.57 23.09 -74.30
C ASP A 66 36.06 23.30 -74.24
N HIS A 67 35.52 24.21 -75.05
CA HIS A 67 34.09 24.48 -75.13
C HIS A 67 33.29 23.20 -75.51
N VAL A 68 33.71 22.44 -76.53
CA VAL A 68 33.04 21.17 -76.90
C VAL A 68 33.11 20.14 -75.76
N THR A 69 34.26 20.03 -75.10
CA THR A 69 34.49 19.07 -74.01
C THR A 69 33.66 19.39 -72.77
N ILE A 70 33.62 20.67 -72.36
CA ILE A 70 32.79 21.17 -71.26
C ILE A 70 31.30 20.99 -71.55
N ASN A 71 30.84 21.32 -72.78
CA ASN A 71 29.45 21.11 -73.19
C ASN A 71 29.06 19.63 -73.11
N ARG A 72 29.93 18.72 -73.57
CA ARG A 72 29.71 17.26 -73.50
C ARG A 72 29.67 16.75 -72.06
N ALA A 73 30.52 17.29 -71.17
CA ALA A 73 30.55 16.93 -69.76
C ALA A 73 29.30 17.41 -69.00
N CYS A 74 28.80 18.63 -69.30
CA CYS A 74 27.61 19.20 -68.65
C CYS A 74 26.29 18.51 -69.03
N ARG A 75 26.25 17.76 -70.14
CA ARG A 75 25.06 17.06 -70.68
C ARG A 75 23.84 18.00 -70.72
N GLU A 76 22.73 17.62 -70.09
CA GLU A 76 21.46 18.35 -70.09
C GLU A 76 21.43 19.53 -69.09
N ARG A 77 22.46 19.72 -68.27
CA ARG A 77 22.47 20.74 -67.20
C ARG A 77 22.70 22.14 -67.77
N ARG A 78 21.65 22.71 -68.38
CA ARG A 78 21.66 24.00 -69.09
C ARG A 78 22.35 25.12 -68.32
N TYR A 79 22.05 25.28 -67.02
CA TYR A 79 22.67 26.31 -66.17
C TYR A 79 24.20 26.18 -66.11
N LEU A 80 24.71 25.01 -65.74
CA LEU A 80 26.15 24.73 -65.67
C LEU A 80 26.83 24.91 -67.03
N ARG A 81 26.14 24.54 -68.12
CA ARG A 81 26.63 24.71 -69.48
C ARG A 81 26.79 26.18 -69.87
N THR A 82 25.86 27.04 -69.46
CA THR A 82 25.92 28.49 -69.68
C THR A 82 26.94 29.17 -68.76
N THR A 83 27.12 28.72 -67.52
CA THR A 83 28.16 29.31 -66.65
C THR A 83 29.56 28.89 -67.07
N MET A 84 29.76 27.66 -67.55
CA MET A 84 31.09 27.11 -67.86
C MET A 84 31.58 27.39 -69.30
N SER A 85 30.85 28.14 -70.12
CA SER A 85 31.20 28.35 -71.54
C SER A 85 32.42 29.24 -71.78
N GLU A 86 32.82 30.04 -70.79
CA GLU A 86 33.95 30.98 -70.86
C GLU A 86 35.20 30.49 -70.10
N TYR A 87 35.13 29.31 -69.48
CA TYR A 87 36.19 28.73 -68.65
C TYR A 87 37.07 27.77 -69.44
N SER A 88 38.35 27.67 -69.06
CA SER A 88 39.21 26.58 -69.55
C SER A 88 38.78 25.22 -68.96
N MET A 89 39.19 24.13 -69.61
CA MET A 89 38.87 22.77 -69.16
C MET A 89 39.36 22.48 -67.74
N GLU A 90 40.51 23.05 -67.35
CA GLU A 90 41.06 22.93 -65.99
C GLU A 90 40.19 23.66 -64.96
N GLN A 91 39.82 24.92 -65.22
CA GLN A 91 38.98 25.71 -64.30
C GLN A 91 37.57 25.10 -64.15
N ALA A 92 36.98 24.65 -65.25
CA ALA A 92 35.68 23.98 -65.22
C ALA A 92 35.74 22.66 -64.44
N ARG A 93 36.85 21.92 -64.55
CA ARG A 93 37.10 20.70 -63.77
C ARG A 93 37.25 21.00 -62.27
N GLU A 94 38.04 21.99 -61.89
CA GLU A 94 38.23 22.37 -60.49
C GLU A 94 36.92 22.82 -59.84
N LEU A 95 36.14 23.66 -60.51
CA LEU A 95 34.85 24.15 -60.00
C LEU A 95 33.83 23.01 -59.85
N LEU A 96 33.77 22.08 -60.81
CA LEU A 96 32.93 20.88 -60.70
C LEU A 96 33.41 19.95 -59.58
N SER A 97 34.72 19.79 -59.39
CA SER A 97 35.29 19.01 -58.29
C SER A 97 34.97 19.62 -56.92
N SER A 98 35.11 20.95 -56.76
CA SER A 98 34.70 21.65 -55.53
C SER A 98 33.21 21.43 -55.26
N TYR A 99 32.36 21.69 -56.26
CA TYR A 99 30.91 21.54 -56.10
C TYR A 99 30.50 20.10 -55.70
N VAL A 100 31.16 19.08 -56.26
CA VAL A 100 30.93 17.67 -55.85
C VAL A 100 31.42 17.42 -54.43
N PHE A 101 32.56 17.96 -54.04
CA PHE A 101 33.10 17.84 -52.68
C PHE A 101 32.20 18.52 -51.64
N ASP A 102 31.73 19.75 -51.93
CA ASP A 102 30.81 20.51 -51.07
C ASP A 102 29.48 19.77 -50.90
N ARG A 103 28.94 19.19 -51.98
CA ARG A 103 27.74 18.33 -51.94
C ARG A 103 27.97 17.04 -51.16
N MET A 104 29.14 16.42 -51.27
CA MET A 104 29.50 15.22 -50.51
C MET A 104 29.67 15.52 -49.02
N ASN A 105 30.28 16.65 -48.67
CA ASN A 105 30.39 17.12 -47.29
C ASN A 105 29.02 17.42 -46.68
N ALA A 106 28.15 18.14 -47.40
CA ALA A 106 26.77 18.37 -46.97
C ALA A 106 26.00 17.06 -46.78
N HIS A 107 26.17 16.08 -47.68
CA HIS A 107 25.59 14.75 -47.51
C HIS A 107 26.12 14.01 -46.27
N ASN A 108 27.44 14.04 -46.03
CA ASN A 108 28.08 13.41 -44.87
C ASN A 108 27.59 14.02 -43.55
N VAL A 109 27.43 15.35 -43.48
CA VAL A 109 26.86 16.05 -42.31
C VAL A 109 25.41 15.62 -42.08
N LEU A 110 24.57 15.61 -43.12
CA LEU A 110 23.17 15.17 -43.02
C LEU A 110 23.07 13.69 -42.61
N LEU A 111 23.94 12.83 -43.13
CA LEU A 111 23.99 11.41 -42.76
C LEU A 111 24.37 11.22 -41.28
N TYR A 112 25.33 12.00 -40.79
CA TYR A 112 25.68 12.03 -39.36
C TYR A 112 24.50 12.51 -38.50
N GLU A 113 23.81 13.59 -38.90
CA GLU A 113 22.63 14.06 -38.18
C GLU A 113 21.51 13.03 -38.14
N VAL A 114 21.22 12.35 -39.26
CA VAL A 114 20.21 11.28 -39.33
C VAL A 114 20.59 10.15 -38.37
N LYS A 115 21.85 9.69 -38.37
CA LYS A 115 22.32 8.68 -37.41
C LYS A 115 22.20 9.14 -35.95
N ARG A 116 22.54 10.39 -35.65
CA ARG A 116 22.41 10.97 -34.29
C ARG A 116 20.95 11.07 -33.85
N ARG A 117 20.03 11.43 -34.75
CA ARG A 117 18.59 11.48 -34.48
C ARG A 117 18.00 10.08 -34.33
N GLY A 118 18.47 9.10 -35.11
CA GLY A 118 18.10 7.69 -35.00
C GLY A 118 18.41 7.13 -33.61
N LYS A 119 19.68 7.23 -33.17
CA LYS A 119 20.08 6.82 -31.81
C LYS A 119 19.23 7.47 -30.71
N ARG A 120 19.02 8.80 -30.76
CA ARG A 120 18.18 9.49 -29.78
C ARG A 120 16.71 9.02 -29.82
N LEU A 121 16.20 8.57 -30.97
CA LEU A 121 14.86 8.01 -31.09
C LEU A 121 14.79 6.60 -30.50
N GLU A 122 15.80 5.77 -30.74
CA GLU A 122 15.97 4.45 -30.10
C GLU A 122 16.05 4.59 -28.56
N ASP A 123 16.87 5.52 -28.05
CA ASP A 123 16.96 5.84 -26.61
C ASP A 123 15.60 6.24 -26.01
N LEU A 124 14.82 7.05 -26.73
CA LEU A 124 13.50 7.51 -26.29
C LEU A 124 12.45 6.40 -26.36
N GLN A 125 12.52 5.52 -27.36
CA GLN A 125 11.66 4.33 -27.45
C GLN A 125 11.94 3.35 -26.32
N LEU A 126 13.22 3.11 -25.99
CA LEU A 126 13.59 2.26 -24.86
C LEU A 126 13.07 2.81 -23.52
N ARG A 127 13.23 4.12 -23.28
CA ARG A 127 12.68 4.80 -22.09
C ARG A 127 11.16 4.75 -22.04
N LEU A 128 10.49 4.90 -23.19
CA LEU A 128 9.03 4.79 -23.25
C LEU A 128 8.57 3.37 -22.92
N GLN A 129 9.26 2.34 -23.43
CA GLN A 129 8.96 0.95 -23.10
C GLN A 129 9.15 0.69 -21.60
N GLN A 130 10.27 1.13 -21.01
CA GLN A 130 10.51 1.03 -19.56
C GLN A 130 9.40 1.70 -18.73
N LEU A 131 8.89 2.85 -19.15
CA LEU A 131 7.77 3.52 -18.47
C LEU A 131 6.45 2.76 -18.63
N ILE A 132 6.19 2.17 -19.80
CA ILE A 132 5.01 1.31 -20.02
C ILE A 132 5.10 0.05 -19.15
N ASP A 133 6.27 -0.58 -19.07
CA ASP A 133 6.50 -1.79 -18.27
C ASP A 133 6.33 -1.51 -16.76
N LEU A 134 6.67 -0.28 -16.31
CA LEU A 134 6.41 0.21 -14.95
C LEU A 134 4.93 0.56 -14.70
N GLU A 135 4.18 0.99 -15.72
CA GLU A 135 2.75 1.32 -15.63
C GLU A 135 1.87 0.05 -15.71
N THR A 136 2.31 -0.99 -16.42
CA THR A 136 1.68 -2.31 -16.34
C THR A 136 1.86 -2.90 -14.95
N ALA A 137 0.78 -2.95 -14.18
CA ALA A 137 0.79 -3.39 -12.79
C ALA A 137 1.50 -4.75 -12.61
N ASP A 138 2.57 -4.75 -11.80
CA ASP A 138 3.32 -5.95 -11.43
C ASP A 138 2.34 -7.06 -10.99
N PRO A 139 2.42 -8.28 -11.55
CA PRO A 139 1.57 -9.40 -11.12
C PRO A 139 1.62 -9.65 -9.60
N ARG A 140 2.71 -9.27 -8.91
CA ARG A 140 2.79 -9.28 -7.44
C ARG A 140 1.83 -8.29 -6.79
N VAL A 141 1.72 -7.07 -7.31
CA VAL A 141 0.76 -6.06 -6.83
C VAL A 141 -0.67 -6.51 -7.12
N GLN A 142 -0.93 -7.13 -8.29
CA GLN A 142 -2.24 -7.69 -8.59
C GLN A 142 -2.61 -8.86 -7.64
N ALA A 143 -1.65 -9.74 -7.33
CA ALA A 143 -1.84 -10.81 -6.34
C ALA A 143 -2.06 -10.25 -4.92
N GLN A 144 -1.31 -9.22 -4.51
CA GLN A 144 -1.52 -8.52 -3.24
C GLN A 144 -2.92 -7.91 -3.16
N LEU A 145 -3.41 -7.27 -4.23
CA LEU A 145 -4.78 -6.72 -4.29
C LEU A 145 -5.85 -7.83 -4.20
N GLN A 146 -5.61 -9.02 -4.74
CA GLN A 146 -6.51 -10.17 -4.53
C GLN A 146 -6.48 -10.66 -3.08
N ILE A 147 -5.30 -10.75 -2.45
CA ILE A 147 -5.15 -11.12 -1.03
C ILE A 147 -5.85 -10.10 -0.13
N ILE A 148 -5.68 -8.80 -0.38
CA ILE A 148 -6.36 -7.72 0.37
C ILE A 148 -7.88 -7.89 0.27
N ARG A 149 -8.44 -8.06 -0.94
CA ARG A 149 -9.88 -8.31 -1.13
C ARG A 149 -10.36 -9.58 -0.42
N GLN A 150 -9.57 -10.64 -0.38
CA GLN A 150 -9.92 -11.86 0.34
C GLN A 150 -9.96 -11.61 1.86
N LEU A 151 -8.95 -10.92 2.40
CA LEU A 151 -8.88 -10.55 3.81
C LEU A 151 -10.04 -9.62 4.20
N GLU A 152 -10.36 -8.61 3.40
CA GLU A 152 -11.52 -7.72 3.60
C GLU A 152 -12.83 -8.52 3.70
N ASN A 153 -13.07 -9.42 2.74
CA ASN A 153 -14.24 -10.30 2.73
C ASN A 153 -14.31 -11.21 3.96
N ASP A 154 -13.19 -11.77 4.40
CA ASP A 154 -13.16 -12.68 5.56
C ASP A 154 -13.29 -11.91 6.90
N ILE A 155 -12.75 -10.69 6.97
CA ILE A 155 -12.99 -9.75 8.07
C ILE A 155 -14.47 -9.38 8.15
N GLU A 156 -15.14 -9.08 7.03
CA GLU A 156 -16.56 -8.74 7.04
C GLU A 156 -17.43 -9.94 7.45
N LYS A 157 -17.14 -11.15 6.94
CA LYS A 157 -17.77 -12.40 7.41
C LYS A 157 -17.60 -12.60 8.92
N MET A 158 -16.42 -12.31 9.46
CA MET A 158 -16.16 -12.40 10.91
C MET A 158 -16.96 -11.37 11.70
N HIS A 159 -17.07 -10.12 11.24
CA HIS A 159 -17.94 -9.12 11.86
C HIS A 159 -19.42 -9.51 11.85
N VAL A 160 -19.91 -10.18 10.81
CA VAL A 160 -21.29 -10.71 10.76
C VAL A 160 -21.46 -11.88 11.75
N LYS A 161 -20.49 -12.79 11.84
CA LYS A 161 -20.48 -13.88 12.84
C LYS A 161 -20.49 -13.34 14.27
N ILE A 162 -19.64 -12.35 14.59
CA ILE A 162 -19.57 -11.70 15.91
C ILE A 162 -20.93 -11.08 16.26
N ARG A 163 -21.48 -10.22 15.39
CA ARG A 163 -22.80 -9.59 15.60
C ARG A 163 -23.94 -10.60 15.75
N THR A 164 -23.82 -11.78 15.13
CA THR A 164 -24.80 -12.87 15.29
C THR A 164 -24.61 -13.60 16.62
N ALA A 165 -23.37 -13.88 17.03
CA ALA A 165 -23.04 -14.48 18.32
C ALA A 165 -23.45 -13.58 19.50
N GLU A 166 -23.27 -12.25 19.38
CA GLU A 166 -23.73 -11.26 20.36
C GLU A 166 -25.26 -11.27 20.51
N LYS A 167 -26.00 -11.30 19.39
CA LYS A 167 -27.47 -11.44 19.40
C LYS A 167 -27.88 -12.74 20.09
N ASN A 168 -27.27 -13.86 19.74
CA ASN A 168 -27.55 -15.15 20.36
C ASN A 168 -27.24 -15.14 21.87
N ARG A 169 -26.09 -14.59 22.28
CA ARG A 169 -25.74 -14.40 23.70
C ARG A 169 -26.78 -13.56 24.43
N SER A 170 -27.24 -12.45 23.84
CA SER A 170 -28.28 -11.60 24.44
C SER A 170 -29.63 -12.32 24.57
N LEU A 171 -29.94 -13.25 23.66
CA LEU A 171 -31.14 -14.09 23.75
C LEU A 171 -31.01 -15.14 24.87
N TYR A 172 -29.88 -15.85 24.94
CA TYR A 172 -29.63 -16.83 26.01
C TYR A 172 -29.61 -16.20 27.40
N LEU A 173 -29.03 -15.00 27.56
CA LEU A 173 -29.05 -14.28 28.83
C LEU A 173 -30.49 -13.93 29.24
N ARG A 174 -31.29 -13.30 28.36
CA ARG A 174 -32.70 -13.01 28.65
C ARG A 174 -33.53 -14.25 28.98
N MET A 175 -33.27 -15.37 28.30
CA MET A 175 -33.96 -16.63 28.58
C MET A 175 -33.56 -17.19 29.95
N MET A 176 -32.28 -17.07 30.34
CA MET A 176 -31.81 -17.42 31.68
C MET A 176 -32.43 -16.51 32.76
N ASP A 177 -32.61 -15.22 32.49
CA ASP A 177 -33.25 -14.29 33.42
C ASP A 177 -34.73 -14.66 33.64
N VAL A 178 -35.49 -14.93 32.58
CA VAL A 178 -36.89 -15.43 32.69
C VAL A 178 -36.97 -16.74 33.48
N LEU A 179 -36.07 -17.70 33.21
CA LEU A 179 -36.03 -18.96 33.94
C LEU A 179 -35.67 -18.77 35.43
N ARG A 180 -34.86 -17.76 35.77
CA ARG A 180 -34.57 -17.40 37.17
C ARG A 180 -35.79 -16.79 37.87
N ASP A 181 -36.55 -15.95 37.18
CA ASP A 181 -37.79 -15.38 37.70
C ASP A 181 -38.85 -16.47 37.93
N GLU A 182 -39.02 -17.42 37.00
CA GLU A 182 -39.89 -18.59 37.18
C GLU A 182 -39.44 -19.49 38.35
N LEU A 183 -38.13 -19.76 38.47
CA LEU A 183 -37.57 -20.51 39.60
C LEU A 183 -37.73 -19.77 40.94
N ALA A 184 -37.74 -18.44 40.95
CA ALA A 184 -38.02 -17.65 42.15
C ALA A 184 -39.50 -17.68 42.55
N HIS A 185 -40.42 -17.94 41.61
CA HIS A 185 -41.86 -18.04 41.89
C HIS A 185 -42.31 -19.43 42.38
N LEU A 186 -41.62 -20.50 41.97
CA LEU A 186 -41.96 -21.89 42.34
C LEU A 186 -42.07 -22.15 43.87
N PRO A 187 -41.15 -21.66 44.73
CA PRO A 187 -41.28 -21.83 46.18
C PRO A 187 -42.57 -21.24 46.77
N PHE A 188 -43.00 -20.07 46.31
CA PHE A 188 -44.25 -19.45 46.80
C PHE A 188 -45.51 -20.23 46.40
N ALA A 189 -45.50 -20.85 45.22
CA ALA A 189 -46.57 -21.75 44.80
C ALA A 189 -46.58 -23.06 45.61
N LEU A 190 -45.41 -23.56 46.01
CA LEU A 190 -45.29 -24.70 46.91
C LEU A 190 -45.79 -24.36 48.32
N ASP A 191 -45.38 -23.22 48.89
CA ASP A 191 -45.86 -22.72 50.19
C ASP A 191 -47.39 -22.61 50.25
N ASP A 192 -48.05 -22.14 49.19
CA ASP A 192 -49.51 -22.06 49.13
C ASP A 192 -50.16 -23.45 49.12
N LEU A 193 -49.63 -24.38 48.31
CA LEU A 193 -50.07 -25.77 48.28
C LEU A 193 -49.88 -26.46 49.64
N GLU A 194 -48.73 -26.28 50.29
CA GLU A 194 -48.45 -26.83 51.62
C GLU A 194 -49.40 -26.27 52.68
N ARG A 195 -49.67 -24.96 52.68
CA ARG A 195 -50.67 -24.34 53.57
C ARG A 195 -52.07 -24.90 53.34
N ARG A 196 -52.49 -25.07 52.08
CA ARG A 196 -53.80 -25.66 51.75
C ARG A 196 -53.90 -27.11 52.21
N VAL A 197 -52.84 -27.91 52.03
CA VAL A 197 -52.78 -29.28 52.56
C VAL A 197 -52.84 -29.29 54.09
N ALA A 198 -52.14 -28.38 54.78
CA ALA A 198 -52.19 -28.28 56.23
C ALA A 198 -53.60 -27.93 56.74
N VAL A 199 -54.31 -27.00 56.08
CA VAL A 199 -55.72 -26.69 56.38
C VAL A 199 -56.61 -27.92 56.19
N TYR A 200 -56.54 -28.60 55.05
CA TYR A 200 -57.33 -29.81 54.79
C TYR A 200 -57.02 -30.95 55.80
N GLN A 201 -55.78 -31.07 56.28
CA GLN A 201 -55.44 -32.03 57.35
C GLN A 201 -56.07 -31.67 58.70
N VAL A 202 -56.18 -30.39 59.05
CA VAL A 202 -56.85 -29.93 60.27
C VAL A 202 -58.36 -30.15 60.16
N GLU A 203 -58.97 -29.78 59.03
CA GLU A 203 -60.39 -30.02 58.75
C GLU A 203 -60.75 -31.51 58.83
N LEU A 204 -59.93 -32.39 58.21
CA LEU A 204 -60.13 -33.84 58.26
C LEU A 204 -60.01 -34.40 59.68
N LYS A 205 -59.06 -33.91 60.49
CA LYS A 205 -58.94 -34.29 61.91
C LYS A 205 -60.15 -33.85 62.73
N GLY A 206 -60.65 -32.64 62.49
CA GLY A 206 -61.86 -32.13 63.13
C GLY A 206 -63.10 -32.95 62.77
N MET A 207 -63.25 -33.31 61.49
CA MET A 207 -64.36 -34.14 61.03
C MET A 207 -64.28 -35.56 61.61
N ASN A 208 -63.08 -36.15 61.70
CA ASN A 208 -62.88 -37.44 62.36
C ASN A 208 -63.24 -37.39 63.86
N LEU A 209 -62.83 -36.33 64.58
CA LEU A 209 -63.20 -36.16 65.98
C LEU A 209 -64.73 -36.08 66.14
N MET A 210 -65.39 -35.27 65.30
CA MET A 210 -66.86 -35.19 65.29
C MET A 210 -67.52 -36.55 65.01
N THR A 211 -66.95 -37.40 64.13
CA THR A 211 -67.50 -38.76 63.94
C THR A 211 -67.31 -39.67 65.16
N VAL A 212 -66.23 -39.52 65.92
CA VAL A 212 -66.03 -40.26 67.18
C VAL A 212 -67.04 -39.77 68.22
N ASP A 213 -67.15 -38.47 68.44
CA ASP A 213 -68.11 -37.87 69.38
C ASP A 213 -69.55 -38.29 69.05
N MET A 214 -69.93 -38.34 67.76
CA MET A 214 -71.25 -38.81 67.33
C MET A 214 -71.47 -40.31 67.58
N VAL A 215 -70.44 -41.15 67.41
CA VAL A 215 -70.53 -42.58 67.72
C VAL A 215 -70.64 -42.80 69.23
N GLU A 216 -69.83 -42.12 70.04
CA GLU A 216 -69.90 -42.18 71.51
C GLU A 216 -71.27 -41.71 72.03
N ALA A 217 -71.80 -40.59 71.51
CA ALA A 217 -73.14 -40.11 71.85
C ALA A 217 -74.24 -41.10 71.43
N MET A 218 -74.09 -41.77 70.28
CA MET A 218 -75.02 -42.80 69.83
C MET A 218 -74.96 -44.07 70.70
N GLU A 219 -73.76 -44.49 71.13
CA GLU A 219 -73.59 -45.63 72.05
C GLU A 219 -74.11 -45.31 73.45
N ALA A 220 -73.89 -44.09 73.96
CA ALA A 220 -74.46 -43.62 75.23
C ALA A 220 -75.99 -43.61 75.19
N ALA A 221 -76.60 -43.02 74.15
CA ALA A 221 -78.05 -43.00 73.98
C ALA A 221 -78.65 -44.42 73.85
N LYS A 222 -77.94 -45.34 73.19
CA LYS A 222 -78.31 -46.76 73.14
C LYS A 222 -78.18 -47.44 74.51
N GLY A 223 -77.16 -47.09 75.29
CA GLY A 223 -76.97 -47.54 76.67
C GLY A 223 -78.13 -47.12 77.58
N ASP A 224 -78.51 -45.83 77.52
CA ASP A 224 -79.63 -45.26 78.27
C ASP A 224 -80.98 -45.86 77.85
N MET A 225 -81.19 -46.11 76.56
CA MET A 225 -82.37 -46.80 76.05
C MET A 225 -82.48 -48.22 76.62
N VAL A 226 -81.38 -48.98 76.68
CA VAL A 226 -81.40 -50.34 77.26
C VAL A 226 -81.51 -50.29 78.79
N ALA A 227 -80.96 -49.26 79.45
CA ALA A 227 -81.13 -49.06 80.90
C ALA A 227 -82.59 -48.77 81.26
N THR A 228 -83.23 -47.81 80.58
CA THR A 228 -84.64 -47.47 80.76
C THR A 228 -85.57 -48.64 80.37
N GLU A 229 -85.22 -49.44 79.36
CA GLU A 229 -85.94 -50.70 79.04
C GLU A 229 -85.86 -51.71 80.20
N ARG A 230 -84.66 -51.91 80.80
CA ARG A 230 -84.51 -52.79 81.98
C ARG A 230 -85.33 -52.29 83.16
N ASP A 231 -85.31 -50.99 83.43
CA ASP A 231 -86.07 -50.38 84.52
C ASP A 231 -87.58 -50.53 84.30
N LEU A 232 -88.07 -50.34 83.07
CA LEU A 232 -89.47 -50.61 82.71
C LEU A 232 -89.83 -52.10 82.86
N ILE A 233 -88.93 -53.03 82.55
CA ILE A 233 -89.15 -54.47 82.78
C ILE A 233 -89.22 -54.77 84.28
N VAL A 234 -88.35 -54.17 85.11
CA VAL A 234 -88.38 -54.32 86.57
C VAL A 234 -89.64 -53.69 87.17
N GLU A 235 -90.01 -52.49 86.74
CA GLU A 235 -91.24 -51.80 87.16
C GLU A 235 -92.48 -52.62 86.76
N LYS A 236 -92.51 -53.17 85.54
CA LYS A 236 -93.56 -54.08 85.08
C LYS A 236 -93.64 -55.34 85.94
N ARG A 237 -92.51 -56.00 86.23
CA ARG A 237 -92.47 -57.17 87.14
C ARG A 237 -92.96 -56.82 88.54
N ASN A 238 -92.60 -55.63 89.06
CA ASN A 238 -93.07 -55.15 90.36
C ASN A 238 -94.58 -54.88 90.34
N ARG A 239 -95.12 -54.26 89.28
CA ARG A 239 -96.58 -54.13 89.08
C ARG A 239 -97.27 -55.49 88.96
N GLU A 240 -96.71 -56.43 88.21
CA GLU A 240 -97.25 -57.79 88.06
C GLU A 240 -97.22 -58.57 89.39
N ASN A 241 -96.18 -58.40 90.22
CA ASN A 241 -96.09 -58.96 91.56
C ASN A 241 -97.10 -58.33 92.53
N MET A 242 -97.29 -57.01 92.47
CA MET A 242 -98.33 -56.31 93.23
C MET A 242 -99.73 -56.74 92.80
N LEU A 243 -100.00 -56.80 91.50
CA LEU A 243 -101.24 -57.30 90.92
C LEU A 243 -101.47 -58.79 91.22
N SER A 244 -100.42 -59.61 91.29
CA SER A 244 -100.50 -61.03 91.69
C SER A 244 -100.83 -61.16 93.17
N SER A 245 -100.26 -60.31 94.01
CA SER A 245 -100.55 -60.25 95.45
C SER A 245 -101.98 -59.77 95.72
N GLN A 246 -102.42 -58.72 95.01
CA GLN A 246 -103.81 -58.26 95.01
C GLN A 246 -104.75 -59.32 94.44
N LYS A 247 -104.39 -60.02 93.35
CA LYS A 247 -105.19 -61.14 92.80
C LYS A 247 -105.30 -62.30 93.79
N LYS A 248 -104.23 -62.67 94.50
CA LYS A 248 -104.29 -63.66 95.58
C LYS A 248 -105.17 -63.20 96.74
N GLN A 249 -105.19 -61.91 97.05
CA GLN A 249 -106.10 -61.34 98.04
C GLN A 249 -107.55 -61.34 97.54
N ILE A 250 -107.79 -61.03 96.26
CA ILE A 250 -109.08 -61.13 95.57
C ILE A 250 -109.53 -62.60 95.44
N GLU A 251 -108.61 -63.57 95.29
CA GLU A 251 -108.95 -65.00 95.31
C GLU A 251 -109.28 -65.48 96.71
N ARG A 252 -108.58 -65.02 97.75
CA ARG A 252 -108.96 -65.25 99.16
C ARG A 252 -110.30 -64.59 99.53
N ILE A 253 -110.70 -63.54 98.80
CA ILE A 253 -112.04 -62.96 98.86
C ILE A 253 -113.02 -63.83 98.07
N ARG A 254 -112.71 -64.22 96.82
CA ARG A 254 -113.56 -65.08 95.99
C ARG A 254 -113.82 -66.48 96.55
N THR A 255 -112.88 -67.08 97.29
CA THR A 255 -113.10 -68.37 97.99
C THR A 255 -113.92 -68.22 99.27
N LYS A 256 -114.18 -66.98 99.72
CA LYS A 256 -115.22 -66.66 100.71
C LYS A 256 -116.54 -66.26 100.00
N ASP A 257 -116.47 -65.54 98.88
CA ASP A 257 -117.62 -65.07 98.12
C ASP A 257 -118.28 -66.15 97.25
N THR A 258 -117.70 -67.35 97.09
CA THR A 258 -118.45 -68.52 96.61
C THR A 258 -119.63 -68.88 97.52
N SER A 259 -119.66 -68.36 98.75
CA SER A 259 -120.82 -68.38 99.66
C SER A 259 -121.83 -67.24 99.44
N GLU A 260 -121.47 -66.16 98.74
CA GLU A 260 -122.32 -64.97 98.55
C GLU A 260 -122.58 -64.65 97.07
N LYS A 261 -123.51 -65.44 96.53
CA LYS A 261 -124.52 -65.08 95.50
C LYS A 261 -124.23 -63.89 94.59
N TYR A 262 -124.27 -64.19 93.29
CA TYR A 262 -125.23 -63.61 92.35
C TYR A 262 -125.76 -62.20 92.68
N ARG A 263 -125.16 -61.15 92.12
CA ARG A 263 -125.89 -60.01 91.52
C ARG A 263 -125.01 -59.02 90.75
N LYS A 264 -125.63 -58.42 89.73
CA LYS A 264 -125.23 -57.18 89.01
C LYS A 264 -124.05 -57.30 88.04
N MET A 265 -124.41 -57.85 86.88
CA MET A 265 -123.88 -57.50 85.57
C MET A 265 -124.07 -56.00 85.24
N GLN A 266 -123.14 -55.45 84.45
CA GLN A 266 -123.31 -54.44 83.38
C GLN A 266 -123.20 -52.90 83.61
N ALA A 267 -122.62 -52.26 82.58
CA ALA A 267 -122.60 -50.82 82.20
C ALA A 267 -121.69 -49.88 83.03
N ARG A 268 -121.08 -48.79 82.53
CA ARG A 268 -120.89 -48.10 81.20
C ARG A 268 -119.87 -46.94 81.43
N ARG A 269 -119.15 -46.28 80.49
CA ARG A 269 -118.89 -46.39 79.02
C ARG A 269 -117.67 -45.49 78.68
N ASP A 270 -116.94 -45.72 77.58
CA ASP A 270 -116.02 -44.72 76.99
C ASP A 270 -116.78 -43.61 76.22
N MET A 271 -116.13 -42.45 76.02
CA MET A 271 -116.60 -41.31 75.22
C MET A 271 -115.41 -40.53 74.60
N ASN A 272 -115.42 -40.39 73.26
CA ASN A 272 -115.42 -39.14 72.42
C ASN A 272 -114.37 -38.01 72.68
N LEU A 273 -114.01 -37.07 71.77
CA LEU A 273 -114.61 -36.40 70.57
C LEU A 273 -113.45 -35.61 69.82
N ASP A 274 -113.17 -35.77 68.51
CA ASP A 274 -113.52 -34.95 67.29
C ASP A 274 -112.68 -33.71 66.84
N PHE A 275 -112.23 -33.72 65.56
CA PHE A 275 -112.29 -32.70 64.44
C PHE A 275 -111.84 -31.19 64.64
N PRO A 276 -111.65 -30.32 63.59
CA PRO A 276 -112.25 -30.32 62.23
C PRO A 276 -111.42 -29.91 60.98
N THR A 277 -112.09 -30.01 59.82
CA THR A 277 -111.70 -29.68 58.42
C THR A 277 -112.24 -28.31 57.95
N LEU A 278 -111.75 -27.72 56.84
CA LEU A 278 -112.55 -26.77 56.00
C LEU A 278 -112.07 -26.67 54.53
N MET A 279 -112.91 -26.10 53.65
CA MET A 279 -112.92 -26.26 52.18
C MET A 279 -113.20 -24.93 51.43
N GLY A 280 -112.83 -24.82 50.14
CA GLY A 280 -113.38 -23.86 49.14
C GLY A 280 -112.92 -22.38 49.21
N HIS A 281 -113.04 -21.54 48.19
CA HIS A 281 -113.53 -21.69 46.79
C HIS A 281 -112.87 -20.62 45.87
N GLU A 282 -112.94 -20.83 44.55
CA GLU A 282 -112.45 -19.96 43.45
C GLU A 282 -113.05 -18.54 43.35
N GLY A 283 -112.40 -17.64 42.58
CA GLY A 283 -113.04 -16.43 42.05
C GLY A 283 -112.24 -15.58 41.03
N ALA A 284 -112.95 -15.11 39.99
CA ALA A 284 -112.63 -14.00 39.05
C ALA A 284 -111.68 -14.21 37.84
N ARG A 285 -112.25 -13.93 36.64
CA ARG A 285 -111.58 -13.85 35.32
C ARG A 285 -111.04 -12.44 35.04
N GLY A 286 -110.16 -12.31 34.03
CA GLY A 286 -110.49 -11.36 32.95
C GLY A 286 -109.72 -10.05 32.75
N THR A 287 -108.47 -9.87 33.22
CA THR A 287 -107.62 -8.70 32.79
C THR A 287 -106.15 -9.01 32.52
N LYS A 288 -105.74 -10.29 32.58
CA LYS A 288 -104.31 -10.68 32.56
C LYS A 288 -103.75 -11.07 31.18
N LEU A 289 -104.60 -11.22 30.15
CA LEU A 289 -104.20 -11.82 28.88
C LEU A 289 -103.54 -10.84 27.88
N GLU A 290 -103.98 -9.57 27.80
CA GLU A 290 -103.35 -8.59 26.89
C GLU A 290 -102.00 -8.09 27.40
N ARG A 291 -101.87 -7.84 28.71
CA ARG A 291 -100.56 -7.55 29.33
C ARG A 291 -99.56 -8.70 29.10
N SER A 292 -100.05 -9.94 29.09
CA SER A 292 -99.22 -11.11 28.75
C SER A 292 -98.75 -11.09 27.29
N LYS A 293 -99.63 -10.77 26.32
CA LYS A 293 -99.25 -10.67 24.89
C LYS A 293 -98.22 -9.57 24.62
N ALA A 294 -98.47 -8.35 25.09
CA ALA A 294 -97.55 -7.23 24.91
C ALA A 294 -96.19 -7.50 25.58
N GLN A 295 -96.18 -8.19 26.72
CA GLN A 295 -94.95 -8.60 27.41
C GLN A 295 -94.18 -9.69 26.64
N ILE A 296 -94.87 -10.64 26.01
CA ILE A 296 -94.25 -11.67 25.14
C ILE A 296 -93.66 -11.04 23.87
N GLU A 297 -94.38 -10.11 23.22
CA GLU A 297 -93.89 -9.40 22.03
C GLU A 297 -92.65 -8.53 22.34
N TYR A 298 -92.69 -7.79 23.46
CA TYR A 298 -91.52 -7.04 23.93
C TYR A 298 -90.33 -7.96 24.25
N GLN A 299 -90.57 -9.08 24.91
CA GLN A 299 -89.52 -10.05 25.23
C GLN A 299 -88.91 -10.70 23.97
N GLY A 300 -89.72 -10.94 22.93
CA GLY A 300 -89.27 -11.43 21.62
C GLY A 300 -88.44 -10.41 20.83
N LEU A 301 -88.80 -9.12 20.90
CA LEU A 301 -87.98 -8.04 20.33
C LEU A 301 -86.63 -7.93 21.04
N VAL A 302 -86.62 -7.94 22.37
CA VAL A 302 -85.38 -7.88 23.17
C VAL A 302 -84.46 -9.07 22.87
N THR A 303 -84.97 -10.30 22.80
CA THR A 303 -84.13 -11.46 22.45
C THR A 303 -83.62 -11.40 21.00
N SER A 304 -84.43 -10.89 20.06
CA SER A 304 -83.99 -10.68 18.67
C SER A 304 -82.82 -9.69 18.56
N GLU A 305 -82.91 -8.51 19.19
CA GLU A 305 -81.82 -7.54 19.15
C GLU A 305 -80.57 -8.03 19.89
N VAL A 306 -80.75 -8.76 21.00
CA VAL A 306 -79.64 -9.36 21.75
C VAL A 306 -78.92 -10.43 20.93
N GLU A 307 -79.63 -11.25 20.13
CA GLU A 307 -79.01 -12.18 19.18
C GLU A 307 -78.35 -11.47 17.97
N LYS A 308 -78.85 -10.31 17.52
CA LYS A 308 -78.14 -9.47 16.53
C LYS A 308 -76.83 -8.92 17.09
N VAL A 309 -76.82 -8.45 18.35
CA VAL A 309 -75.58 -8.00 19.01
C VAL A 309 -74.60 -9.17 19.18
N LYS A 310 -75.08 -10.33 19.65
CA LYS A 310 -74.27 -11.55 19.80
C LYS A 310 -73.62 -12.00 18.48
N SER A 311 -74.37 -11.98 17.37
CA SER A 311 -73.87 -12.35 16.04
C SER A 311 -72.91 -11.29 15.47
N ALA A 312 -73.18 -10.00 15.63
CA ALA A 312 -72.26 -8.93 15.22
C ALA A 312 -70.93 -8.96 16.00
N VAL A 313 -70.98 -9.27 17.30
CA VAL A 313 -69.82 -9.42 18.19
C VAL A 313 -69.22 -10.84 18.12
N GLN A 314 -69.82 -11.73 17.31
CA GLN A 314 -69.43 -13.12 17.01
C GLN A 314 -69.27 -14.05 18.23
N CYS A 315 -69.97 -13.79 19.34
CA CYS A 315 -69.80 -14.54 20.59
C CYS A 315 -70.78 -15.70 20.79
N SER A 316 -70.36 -16.70 21.55
CA SER A 316 -71.11 -17.94 21.78
C SER A 316 -72.22 -17.75 22.82
N HIS A 317 -71.95 -16.99 23.88
CA HIS A 317 -72.91 -16.72 24.95
C HIS A 317 -73.14 -15.22 25.15
N LEU A 318 -74.29 -14.87 25.73
CA LEU A 318 -74.67 -13.47 25.97
C LEU A 318 -73.77 -12.78 27.00
N TRP A 319 -73.28 -13.55 27.98
CA TRP A 319 -72.36 -13.09 29.02
C TRP A 319 -71.00 -12.65 28.43
N ASP A 320 -70.61 -13.20 27.28
CA ASP A 320 -69.33 -12.89 26.61
C ASP A 320 -69.33 -11.53 25.90
N ILE A 321 -70.51 -10.96 25.61
CA ILE A 321 -70.66 -9.71 24.83
C ILE A 321 -69.86 -8.58 25.49
N ALA A 322 -70.01 -8.41 26.81
CA ALA A 322 -69.29 -7.39 27.58
C ALA A 322 -67.76 -7.61 27.53
N GLY A 323 -67.31 -8.87 27.67
CA GLY A 323 -65.89 -9.23 27.59
C GLY A 323 -65.28 -8.91 26.23
N ARG A 324 -66.02 -9.17 25.13
CA ARG A 324 -65.56 -8.84 23.78
C ARG A 324 -65.52 -7.35 23.49
N PHE A 325 -66.50 -6.56 23.94
CA PHE A 325 -66.42 -5.10 23.84
C PHE A 325 -65.23 -4.53 24.61
N MET A 326 -64.92 -5.06 25.81
CA MET A 326 -63.74 -4.66 26.57
C MET A 326 -62.42 -5.06 25.87
N ALA A 327 -62.37 -6.25 25.26
CA ALA A 327 -61.22 -6.68 24.47
C ALA A 327 -61.03 -5.84 23.18
N GLN A 328 -62.13 -5.51 22.49
CA GLN A 328 -62.12 -4.63 21.32
C GLN A 328 -61.65 -3.23 21.69
N LYS A 329 -62.16 -2.65 22.78
CA LYS A 329 -61.71 -1.35 23.29
C LYS A 329 -60.22 -1.35 23.65
N LYS A 330 -59.73 -2.38 24.33
CA LYS A 330 -58.29 -2.51 24.65
C LYS A 330 -57.43 -2.68 23.40
N SER A 331 -57.93 -3.37 22.37
CA SER A 331 -57.28 -3.47 21.06
C SER A 331 -57.23 -2.12 20.34
N GLU A 332 -58.33 -1.35 20.39
CA GLU A 332 -58.40 0.01 19.85
C GLU A 332 -57.42 0.95 20.56
N GLU A 333 -57.38 0.95 21.89
CA GLU A 333 -56.43 1.74 22.71
C GLU A 333 -54.97 1.40 22.35
N ASN A 334 -54.65 0.10 22.22
CA ASN A 334 -53.32 -0.35 21.77
C ASN A 334 -52.98 0.12 20.35
N LEU A 335 -53.93 0.06 19.42
CA LEU A 335 -53.75 0.53 18.03
C LEU A 335 -53.57 2.05 17.98
N GLN A 336 -54.36 2.82 18.74
CA GLN A 336 -54.20 4.27 18.88
C GLN A 336 -52.81 4.63 19.44
N GLN A 337 -52.33 3.88 20.44
CA GLN A 337 -50.96 4.06 20.96
C GLN A 337 -49.90 3.76 19.90
N GLN A 338 -50.01 2.64 19.17
CA GLN A 338 -49.07 2.31 18.09
C GLN A 338 -49.07 3.35 16.96
N ILE A 339 -50.23 3.88 16.60
CA ILE A 339 -50.37 4.98 15.64
C ILE A 339 -49.60 6.21 16.18
N ALA A 340 -49.86 6.63 17.41
CA ALA A 340 -49.17 7.78 18.03
C ALA A 340 -47.64 7.60 18.13
N GLU A 341 -47.15 6.39 18.43
CA GLU A 341 -45.72 6.08 18.43
C GLU A 341 -45.11 6.09 17.02
N SER A 342 -45.82 5.53 16.03
CA SER A 342 -45.39 5.56 14.62
C SER A 342 -45.33 7.00 14.09
N GLU A 343 -46.28 7.86 14.49
CA GLU A 343 -46.27 9.26 14.16
C GLU A 343 -45.09 10.02 14.78
N LYS A 344 -44.81 9.78 16.07
CA LYS A 344 -43.64 10.36 16.76
C LYS A 344 -42.34 9.98 16.04
N LYS A 345 -42.17 8.70 15.69
CA LYS A 345 -41.03 8.20 14.91
C LYS A 345 -40.94 8.87 13.53
N ARG A 346 -42.08 8.99 12.82
CA ARG A 346 -42.17 9.68 11.52
C ARG A 346 -41.79 11.15 11.59
N ARG A 347 -42.19 11.87 12.66
CA ARG A 347 -41.81 13.27 12.90
C ARG A 347 -40.30 13.39 13.14
N ALA A 348 -39.76 12.60 14.09
CA ALA A 348 -38.33 12.60 14.39
C ALA A 348 -37.44 12.28 13.17
N LEU A 349 -37.81 11.28 12.36
CA LEU A 349 -37.10 10.96 11.11
C LEU A 349 -37.20 12.10 10.07
N LYS A 350 -38.33 12.80 10.01
CA LYS A 350 -38.51 13.96 9.10
C LYS A 350 -37.69 15.16 9.55
N ASP A 351 -37.46 15.34 10.84
CA ASP A 351 -36.63 16.41 11.36
C ASP A 351 -35.13 16.08 11.20
N GLN A 352 -34.72 14.83 11.45
CA GLN A 352 -33.37 14.33 11.10
C GLN A 352 -33.08 14.44 9.60
N LEU A 353 -34.06 14.19 8.73
CA LEU A 353 -33.90 14.39 7.28
C LEU A 353 -33.56 15.85 6.96
N LYS A 354 -34.26 16.83 7.56
CA LYS A 354 -33.98 18.26 7.36
C LYS A 354 -32.61 18.66 7.88
N GLU A 355 -32.20 18.14 9.04
CA GLU A 355 -30.84 18.37 9.57
C GLU A 355 -29.77 17.85 8.61
N LEU A 356 -29.94 16.63 8.08
CA LEU A 356 -29.03 16.04 7.10
C LEU A 356 -29.06 16.78 5.75
N GLU A 357 -30.22 17.29 5.32
CA GLU A 357 -30.34 18.14 4.13
C GLU A 357 -29.65 19.50 4.32
N LEU A 358 -29.70 20.07 5.52
CA LEU A 358 -29.01 21.31 5.89
C LEU A 358 -27.49 21.09 5.91
N VAL A 359 -27.00 20.05 6.61
CA VAL A 359 -25.57 19.66 6.59
C VAL A 359 -25.10 19.35 5.17
N ARG A 360 -25.93 18.71 4.33
CA ARG A 360 -25.61 18.47 2.92
C ARG A 360 -25.57 19.77 2.12
N ALA A 361 -26.43 20.74 2.40
CA ALA A 361 -26.41 22.05 1.75
C ALA A 361 -25.16 22.84 2.16
N GLU A 362 -24.81 22.84 3.45
CA GLU A 362 -23.55 23.39 3.97
C GLU A 362 -22.34 22.77 3.26
N LEU A 363 -22.23 21.44 3.23
CA LEU A 363 -21.15 20.73 2.54
C LEU A 363 -21.11 20.97 1.02
N LYS A 364 -22.25 21.24 0.39
CA LYS A 364 -22.37 21.46 -1.06
C LYS A 364 -22.11 22.90 -1.49
N PHE A 365 -22.45 23.87 -0.64
CA PHE A 365 -22.44 25.30 -0.99
C PHE A 365 -21.43 26.14 -0.21
N HIS A 366 -20.86 25.64 0.90
CA HIS A 366 -19.61 26.19 1.39
C HIS A 366 -18.45 25.77 0.49
N GLN A 367 -17.97 26.71 -0.32
CA GLN A 367 -16.53 26.76 -0.57
C GLN A 367 -15.85 26.80 0.80
N THR A 368 -15.12 25.74 1.14
CA THR A 368 -14.64 25.56 2.51
C THR A 368 -13.70 26.70 2.91
N PRO A 369 -13.82 27.26 4.13
CA PRO A 369 -12.80 28.14 4.73
C PRO A 369 -11.41 27.48 4.88
N SER A 370 -11.30 26.21 4.48
CA SER A 370 -10.14 25.36 4.62
C SER A 370 -9.06 25.59 3.56
N PHE A 371 -9.33 26.24 2.41
CA PHE A 371 -8.28 26.37 1.37
C PHE A 371 -7.07 27.20 1.83
N LEU A 372 -7.27 28.22 2.67
CA LEU A 372 -6.19 28.97 3.31
C LEU A 372 -5.54 28.20 4.48
N SER A 373 -6.30 27.37 5.20
CA SER A 373 -5.80 26.52 6.29
C SER A 373 -4.92 25.39 5.78
N LEU A 374 -5.41 24.64 4.77
CA LEU A 374 -4.68 23.59 4.06
C LEU A 374 -3.43 24.12 3.36
N ARG A 375 -3.48 25.34 2.83
CA ARG A 375 -2.29 25.99 2.26
C ARG A 375 -1.23 26.28 3.33
N LYS A 376 -1.60 26.86 4.46
CA LYS A 376 -0.68 27.07 5.59
C LYS A 376 -0.12 25.75 6.11
N LEU A 377 -0.97 24.75 6.34
CA LEU A 377 -0.54 23.42 6.76
C LEU A 377 0.44 22.78 5.75
N ARG A 378 0.22 22.96 4.45
CA ARG A 378 1.16 22.51 3.41
C ARG A 378 2.49 23.25 3.47
N GLU A 379 2.46 24.57 3.62
CA GLU A 379 3.66 25.41 3.74
C GLU A 379 4.44 25.05 5.03
N ASP A 380 3.75 24.73 6.13
CA ASP A 380 4.34 24.27 7.39
C ASP A 380 4.98 22.88 7.26
N LEU A 381 4.27 21.92 6.64
CA LEU A 381 4.82 20.58 6.37
C LEU A 381 6.01 20.61 5.41
N GLN A 382 6.02 21.52 4.43
CA GLN A 382 7.17 21.73 3.54
C GLN A 382 8.39 22.31 4.26
N ARG A 383 8.19 23.22 5.23
CA ARG A 383 9.29 23.72 6.08
C ARG A 383 9.85 22.61 6.97
N ASN A 384 8.98 21.85 7.65
CA ASN A 384 9.39 20.73 8.49
C ASN A 384 10.15 19.66 7.68
N LEU A 385 9.73 19.38 6.45
CA LEU A 385 10.44 18.45 5.57
C LEU A 385 11.85 18.95 5.25
N ALA A 386 12.01 20.22 4.88
CA ALA A 386 13.32 20.81 4.59
C ALA A 386 14.25 20.82 5.82
N GLU A 387 13.73 21.12 7.01
CA GLU A 387 14.48 21.07 8.28
C GLU A 387 14.95 19.65 8.61
N GLU A 388 14.12 18.63 8.36
CA GLU A 388 14.45 17.21 8.56
C GLU A 388 15.42 16.69 7.48
N GLU A 389 15.31 17.12 6.24
CA GLU A 389 16.28 16.83 5.17
C GLU A 389 17.67 17.42 5.49
N GLU A 390 17.74 18.67 5.97
CA GLU A 390 18.99 19.29 6.41
C GLU A 390 19.56 18.57 7.66
N ARG A 391 18.70 18.12 8.58
CA ARG A 391 19.12 17.31 9.73
C ARG A 391 19.69 15.96 9.28
N LEU A 392 19.05 15.29 8.33
CA LEU A 392 19.51 14.03 7.76
C LEU A 392 20.88 14.18 7.07
N GLN A 393 21.05 15.21 6.24
CA GLN A 393 22.33 15.50 5.58
C GLN A 393 23.45 15.76 6.60
N ARG A 394 23.17 16.52 7.68
CA ARG A 394 24.13 16.73 8.76
C ARG A 394 24.53 15.42 9.44
N VAL A 395 23.56 14.58 9.80
CA VAL A 395 23.82 13.26 10.41
C VAL A 395 24.61 12.34 9.46
N GLN A 396 24.26 12.27 8.18
CA GLN A 396 24.99 11.51 7.17
C GLN A 396 26.44 11.99 7.05
N SER A 397 26.66 13.30 6.93
CA SER A 397 28.02 13.87 6.84
C SER A 397 28.87 13.59 8.08
N GLN A 398 28.25 13.53 9.28
CA GLN A 398 28.94 13.15 10.50
C GLN A 398 29.22 11.64 10.57
N ALA A 399 28.28 10.81 10.12
CA ALA A 399 28.46 9.36 10.04
C ALA A 399 29.62 8.99 9.08
N SER A 400 29.69 9.61 7.90
CA SER A 400 30.80 9.39 6.96
C SER A 400 32.15 9.82 7.53
N LYS A 401 32.23 10.95 8.25
CA LYS A 401 33.46 11.37 8.95
C LYS A 401 33.86 10.41 10.06
N ASN A 402 32.89 9.91 10.83
CA ASN A 402 33.13 8.93 11.88
C ASN A 402 33.60 7.59 11.29
N GLN A 403 33.05 7.16 10.15
CA GLN A 403 33.46 5.95 9.45
C GLN A 403 34.87 6.08 8.86
N GLU A 404 35.20 7.23 8.25
CA GLU A 404 36.56 7.52 7.77
C GLU A 404 37.57 7.53 8.93
N LEU A 405 37.19 8.11 10.07
CA LEU A 405 38.02 8.12 11.28
C LEU A 405 38.20 6.70 11.84
N LEU A 406 37.15 5.88 11.87
CA LEU A 406 37.23 4.48 12.28
C LEU A 406 38.20 3.70 11.39
N LEU A 407 38.01 3.76 10.06
CA LEU A 407 38.92 3.11 9.09
C LEU A 407 40.39 3.55 9.27
N ARG A 408 40.64 4.83 9.59
CA ARG A 408 42.00 5.30 9.90
C ARG A 408 42.57 4.72 11.20
N PHE A 409 41.73 4.49 12.22
CA PHE A 409 42.14 3.80 13.44
C PHE A 409 42.38 2.30 13.21
N GLU A 410 41.48 1.61 12.52
CA GLU A 410 41.59 0.18 12.17
C GLU A 410 42.90 -0.07 11.41
N ASN A 411 43.10 0.63 10.28
CA ASN A 411 44.35 0.57 9.53
C ASN A 411 45.58 0.93 10.39
N GLY A 412 45.46 1.87 11.33
CA GLY A 412 46.55 2.23 12.24
C GLY A 412 46.91 1.12 13.24
N VAL A 413 45.91 0.43 13.77
CA VAL A 413 46.07 -0.73 14.67
C VAL A 413 46.64 -1.91 13.91
N ASP A 414 46.15 -2.21 12.71
CA ASP A 414 46.64 -3.34 11.91
C ASP A 414 48.08 -3.11 11.43
N ASN A 415 48.44 -1.87 11.05
CA ASN A 415 49.83 -1.50 10.75
C ASN A 415 50.75 -1.65 11.97
N LEU A 416 50.26 -1.35 13.18
CA LEU A 416 51.03 -1.55 14.41
C LEU A 416 51.17 -3.04 14.73
N MET A 417 50.09 -3.81 14.57
CA MET A 417 50.04 -5.25 14.78
C MET A 417 51.06 -5.94 13.87
N LEU A 418 51.00 -5.73 12.55
CA LEU A 418 51.96 -6.27 11.56
C LEU A 418 53.43 -6.01 11.94
N ARG A 419 53.76 -4.81 12.45
CA ARG A 419 55.12 -4.46 12.90
C ARG A 419 55.55 -5.19 14.18
N LEU A 420 54.60 -5.50 15.06
CA LEU A 420 54.86 -6.20 16.33
C LEU A 420 54.75 -7.73 16.22
N CYS A 421 54.18 -8.25 15.14
CA CYS A 421 53.93 -9.68 14.96
C CYS A 421 55.18 -10.54 15.13
N GLY A 422 56.34 -10.14 14.59
CA GLY A 422 57.61 -10.87 14.74
C GLY A 422 58.23 -10.89 16.15
N ILE A 423 57.62 -10.25 17.16
CA ILE A 423 58.14 -10.23 18.53
C ILE A 423 57.54 -11.38 19.34
N GLN A 424 58.38 -12.30 19.80
CA GLN A 424 57.96 -13.40 20.66
C GLN A 424 57.86 -12.97 22.13
N VAL A 425 56.65 -13.16 22.69
CA VAL A 425 56.33 -13.00 24.11
C VAL A 425 56.27 -14.40 24.74
N PRO A 426 57.09 -14.73 25.76
CA PRO A 426 57.08 -16.05 26.35
C PRO A 426 55.76 -16.31 27.07
N GLY A 427 55.01 -17.32 26.62
CA GLY A 427 53.72 -17.73 27.20
C GLY A 427 52.48 -17.34 26.38
N GLN A 428 52.63 -16.74 25.20
CA GLN A 428 51.54 -16.62 24.21
C GLN A 428 51.80 -17.62 23.07
N GLU A 429 50.78 -18.41 22.70
CA GLU A 429 50.79 -19.23 21.49
C GLU A 429 50.41 -18.36 20.28
N GLU A 430 51.09 -18.54 19.14
CA GLU A 430 50.93 -17.68 17.95
C GLU A 430 49.71 -18.08 17.10
N ASP A 431 48.52 -18.00 17.67
CA ASP A 431 47.26 -18.14 16.92
C ASP A 431 47.02 -16.89 16.07
N PHE A 432 47.53 -16.91 14.85
CA PHE A 432 47.36 -15.87 13.84
C PHE A 432 46.04 -16.08 13.09
N GLU A 433 44.92 -15.73 13.72
CA GLU A 433 43.61 -15.74 13.06
C GLU A 433 43.38 -14.45 12.27
N GLU A 434 43.24 -14.57 10.94
CA GLU A 434 42.76 -13.48 10.09
C GLU A 434 41.28 -13.17 10.42
N GLY A 435 41.01 -11.92 10.84
CA GLY A 435 39.65 -11.47 11.18
C GLY A 435 39.37 -11.17 12.66
N ARG A 436 40.41 -11.04 13.50
CA ARG A 436 40.26 -10.55 14.89
C ARG A 436 39.67 -9.14 14.97
N ASP A 437 38.96 -8.86 16.07
CA ASP A 437 38.40 -7.54 16.33
C ASP A 437 39.52 -6.50 16.58
N VAL A 438 39.24 -5.25 16.23
CA VAL A 438 40.18 -4.10 16.33
C VAL A 438 40.65 -3.91 17.77
N PHE A 439 39.78 -4.19 18.74
CA PHE A 439 40.10 -4.13 20.16
C PHE A 439 41.03 -5.29 20.59
N GLU A 440 40.88 -6.48 20.03
CA GLU A 440 41.75 -7.62 20.26
C GLU A 440 43.14 -7.40 19.61
N ASN A 441 43.18 -6.86 18.40
CA ASN A 441 44.43 -6.43 17.75
C ASN A 441 45.16 -5.36 18.59
N LEU A 442 44.42 -4.42 19.20
CA LEU A 442 44.99 -3.41 20.08
C LEU A 442 45.55 -4.02 21.39
N GLN A 443 44.83 -4.96 22.03
CA GLN A 443 45.32 -5.67 23.22
C GLN A 443 46.56 -6.51 22.91
N PHE A 444 46.60 -7.16 21.75
CA PHE A 444 47.79 -7.87 21.27
C PHE A 444 48.99 -6.93 21.10
N CYS A 445 48.77 -5.75 20.49
CA CYS A 445 49.79 -4.70 20.40
C CYS A 445 50.25 -4.23 21.79
N GLU A 446 49.33 -3.98 22.71
CA GLU A 446 49.63 -3.55 24.09
C GLU A 446 50.50 -4.58 24.82
N ALA A 447 50.13 -5.86 24.80
CA ALA A 447 50.90 -6.93 25.44
C ALA A 447 52.34 -7.02 24.88
N LYS A 448 52.51 -6.92 23.55
CA LYS A 448 53.82 -6.94 22.91
C LYS A 448 54.64 -5.68 23.20
N LEU A 449 54.02 -4.49 23.22
CA LEU A 449 54.68 -3.24 23.58
C LEU A 449 55.11 -3.22 25.06
N LEU A 450 54.27 -3.71 25.97
CA LEU A 450 54.64 -3.83 27.39
C LEU A 450 55.81 -4.79 27.60
N HIS A 451 55.84 -5.92 26.88
CA HIS A 451 57.00 -6.84 26.88
C HIS A 451 58.27 -6.19 26.32
N LEU A 452 58.16 -5.41 25.23
CA LEU A 452 59.29 -4.62 24.72
C LEU A 452 59.79 -3.61 25.77
N VAL A 453 58.88 -2.86 26.40
CA VAL A 453 59.24 -1.88 27.45
C VAL A 453 59.92 -2.56 28.64
N GLN A 454 59.42 -3.72 29.09
CA GLN A 454 60.08 -4.51 30.14
C GLN A 454 61.45 -5.03 29.70
N LYS A 455 61.60 -5.51 28.46
CA LYS A 455 62.90 -5.90 27.90
C LYS A 455 63.87 -4.71 27.87
N MET A 456 63.48 -3.57 27.30
CA MET A 456 64.33 -2.37 27.27
C MET A 456 64.69 -1.86 28.67
N SER A 457 63.78 -1.96 29.65
CA SER A 457 64.07 -1.60 31.06
C SER A 457 65.15 -2.49 31.70
N ASN A 458 65.33 -3.71 31.18
CA ASN A 458 66.29 -4.70 31.67
C ASN A 458 67.59 -4.73 30.84
N LEU A 459 67.67 -4.03 29.72
CA LEU A 459 68.94 -3.79 29.05
C LEU A 459 69.71 -2.68 29.80
N PRO A 460 71.03 -2.81 30.00
CA PRO A 460 71.84 -1.66 30.40
C PRO A 460 71.72 -0.57 29.32
N SER A 461 71.85 0.70 29.71
CA SER A 461 71.74 1.85 28.81
C SER A 461 72.68 1.72 27.61
N TYR A 462 72.15 1.18 26.51
CA TYR A 462 72.93 0.83 25.33
C TYR A 462 73.15 2.10 24.51
N ASP A 463 74.40 2.52 24.38
CA ASP A 463 74.72 3.75 23.68
C ASP A 463 74.62 3.49 22.17
N PHE A 464 73.54 3.96 21.55
CA PHE A 464 73.29 3.86 20.12
C PHE A 464 74.15 4.85 19.30
N SER A 465 75.32 5.26 19.82
CA SER A 465 76.25 6.11 19.10
C SER A 465 76.84 5.36 17.90
N GLN A 466 76.82 6.01 16.73
CA GLN A 466 77.42 5.50 15.49
C GLN A 466 78.92 5.86 15.41
N GLU A 467 79.57 6.02 16.56
CA GLU A 467 80.98 6.40 16.66
C GLU A 467 81.87 5.17 16.51
N GLU A 468 83.00 5.30 15.81
CA GLU A 468 83.92 4.16 15.55
C GLU A 468 84.65 3.64 16.80
N THR A 469 84.46 4.31 17.94
CA THR A 469 84.91 3.89 19.28
C THR A 469 83.98 2.87 19.94
N ASN A 470 82.77 2.66 19.42
CA ASN A 470 81.80 1.70 19.94
C ASN A 470 82.08 0.31 19.35
N GLU A 471 82.80 -0.54 20.11
CA GLU A 471 83.27 -1.86 19.65
C GLU A 471 82.12 -2.75 19.15
N ASP A 472 80.94 -2.69 19.80
CA ASP A 472 79.76 -3.47 19.42
C ASP A 472 79.19 -3.04 18.06
N PHE A 473 79.06 -1.73 17.83
CA PHE A 473 78.61 -1.19 16.54
C PHE A 473 79.57 -1.57 15.41
N VAL A 474 80.88 -1.48 15.66
CA VAL A 474 81.92 -1.90 14.70
C VAL A 474 81.85 -3.41 14.44
N HIS A 475 81.61 -4.23 15.46
CA HIS A 475 81.43 -5.69 15.31
C HIS A 475 80.22 -6.04 14.44
N VAL A 476 79.06 -5.41 14.69
CA VAL A 476 77.84 -5.64 13.91
C VAL A 476 77.97 -5.12 12.47
N ARG A 477 78.54 -3.92 12.27
CA ARG A 477 78.84 -3.38 10.93
C ARG A 477 79.72 -4.33 10.13
N ASN A 478 80.83 -4.77 10.72
CA ASN A 478 81.78 -5.66 10.06
C ASN A 478 81.17 -7.05 9.79
N PHE A 479 80.28 -7.55 10.67
CA PHE A 479 79.54 -8.80 10.43
C PHE A 479 78.56 -8.68 9.26
N LEU A 480 77.80 -7.58 9.18
CA LEU A 480 76.87 -7.31 8.07
C LEU A 480 77.63 -7.07 6.74
N GLU A 481 78.74 -6.35 6.75
CA GLU A 481 79.62 -6.22 5.57
C GLU A 481 80.25 -7.56 5.14
N ALA A 482 80.59 -8.45 6.08
CA ALA A 482 81.10 -9.78 5.78
C ALA A 482 80.01 -10.71 5.25
N SER A 483 78.77 -10.57 5.73
CA SER A 483 77.62 -11.34 5.26
C SER A 483 77.24 -10.94 3.82
N THR A 484 77.07 -9.63 3.57
CA THR A 484 76.73 -9.08 2.24
C THR A 484 77.82 -9.29 1.18
N ARG A 485 79.10 -9.45 1.57
CA ARG A 485 80.18 -9.86 0.63
C ARG A 485 80.06 -11.29 0.09
N ASN A 486 79.27 -12.15 0.73
CA ASN A 486 79.07 -13.54 0.30
C ASN A 486 77.75 -13.76 -0.47
N GLU A 487 76.87 -12.77 -0.53
CA GLU A 487 75.62 -12.83 -1.28
C GLU A 487 75.88 -12.66 -2.78
N ARG A 488 75.37 -13.61 -3.59
CA ARG A 488 75.54 -13.61 -5.06
C ARG A 488 74.41 -12.94 -5.81
N GLU A 489 73.31 -12.63 -5.14
CA GLU A 489 72.17 -11.92 -5.69
C GLU A 489 72.16 -10.49 -5.17
N ASN A 490 72.14 -9.53 -6.09
CA ASN A 490 72.28 -8.12 -5.77
C ASN A 490 70.89 -7.57 -5.40
N LEU A 491 70.50 -7.71 -4.13
CA LEU A 491 69.23 -7.22 -3.57
C LEU A 491 69.15 -5.68 -3.47
N ARG A 492 69.57 -4.97 -4.53
CA ARG A 492 69.12 -3.61 -4.75
C ARG A 492 67.63 -3.67 -5.06
N ILE A 493 66.83 -3.24 -4.09
CA ILE A 493 65.40 -2.98 -4.25
C ILE A 493 65.23 -2.12 -5.51
N ALA A 494 64.67 -2.71 -6.57
CA ALA A 494 64.05 -1.94 -7.62
C ALA A 494 62.76 -1.42 -7.02
N PHE A 495 62.61 -0.10 -6.94
CA PHE A 495 61.30 0.50 -6.72
C PHE A 495 60.53 0.29 -8.02
N GLU A 496 59.59 -0.66 -8.01
CA GLU A 496 58.45 -0.61 -8.92
C GLU A 496 57.56 0.52 -8.39
N ASP A 497 57.35 1.54 -9.23
CA ASP A 497 56.54 2.72 -8.91
C ASP A 497 55.05 2.34 -8.94
N ASP A 498 54.60 1.61 -7.92
CA ASP A 498 53.23 1.12 -7.80
C ASP A 498 52.27 2.22 -7.31
N GLU A 499 51.83 3.10 -8.23
CA GLU A 499 50.65 3.96 -8.04
C GLU A 499 49.32 3.27 -8.45
N GLU A 500 49.33 1.97 -8.77
CA GLU A 500 48.15 1.25 -9.30
C GLU A 500 47.79 -0.02 -8.52
N ASP A 501 47.45 0.07 -7.22
CA ASP A 501 46.79 -1.06 -6.53
C ASP A 501 45.78 -0.69 -5.43
N VAL A 502 44.93 0.31 -5.69
CA VAL A 502 43.71 0.59 -4.89
C VAL A 502 42.51 0.89 -5.79
N ARG A 503 42.10 -0.06 -6.66
CA ARG A 503 40.82 0.09 -7.39
C ARG A 503 40.16 -1.15 -8.02
N GLU A 504 40.15 -2.32 -7.38
CA GLU A 504 39.32 -3.43 -7.90
C GLU A 504 38.62 -4.29 -6.82
N ALA A 505 37.55 -3.74 -6.23
CA ALA A 505 36.68 -4.47 -5.29
C ALA A 505 35.17 -4.15 -5.38
N PHE A 506 34.70 -3.45 -6.43
CA PHE A 506 33.26 -3.22 -6.67
C PHE A 506 32.92 -3.12 -8.17
N ASN A 507 32.84 -4.26 -8.85
CA ASN A 507 32.23 -4.35 -10.18
C ASN A 507 30.77 -4.81 -10.07
N PHE A 508 29.85 -3.84 -10.03
CA PHE A 508 28.49 -4.07 -10.52
C PHE A 508 28.54 -4.16 -12.05
N ALA A 509 27.67 -4.99 -12.63
CA ALA A 509 27.55 -5.12 -14.08
C ALA A 509 27.02 -3.82 -14.73
N ASP A 510 27.34 -3.69 -16.02
CA ASP A 510 26.93 -2.62 -16.96
C ASP A 510 27.57 -1.24 -16.74
N ILE A 511 28.52 -0.88 -17.62
CA ILE A 511 28.64 0.41 -18.34
C ILE A 511 29.72 0.28 -19.44
N ASP A 512 29.46 0.91 -20.59
CA ASP A 512 30.26 0.91 -21.84
C ASP A 512 31.79 0.80 -21.68
N HIS A 513 32.38 -0.22 -22.33
CA HIS A 513 33.83 -0.30 -22.57
C HIS A 513 34.29 0.76 -23.59
N SER A 514 34.51 1.99 -23.10
CA SER A 514 35.47 2.88 -23.75
C SER A 514 36.86 2.21 -23.71
N TYR A 515 37.45 1.97 -24.88
CA TYR A 515 38.77 1.36 -25.00
C TYR A 515 39.84 2.26 -24.37
N VAL A 516 40.28 1.89 -23.17
CA VAL A 516 41.45 2.46 -22.49
C VAL A 516 42.66 1.65 -22.95
N PRO A 517 43.61 2.23 -23.71
CA PRO A 517 44.76 1.47 -24.21
C PRO A 517 45.65 1.04 -23.04
N ASN A 518 46.07 -0.22 -23.02
CA ASN A 518 46.96 -0.72 -21.98
C ASN A 518 48.34 -0.02 -22.06
N ARG A 519 49.11 0.04 -20.97
CA ARG A 519 50.46 0.62 -20.88
C ARG A 519 51.38 0.17 -22.01
N GLU A 520 51.31 -1.09 -22.43
CA GLU A 520 52.05 -1.60 -23.60
C GLU A 520 51.61 -0.98 -24.93
N GLU A 521 50.32 -0.69 -25.10
CA GLU A 521 49.77 -0.08 -26.31
C GLU A 521 50.11 1.41 -26.35
N ILE A 522 50.08 2.09 -25.20
CA ILE A 522 50.57 3.47 -25.05
C ILE A 522 52.08 3.52 -25.37
N MET A 523 52.89 2.59 -24.85
CA MET A 523 54.30 2.42 -25.21
C MET A 523 54.48 2.20 -26.73
N LYS A 524 53.75 1.27 -27.34
CA LYS A 524 53.81 0.99 -28.80
C LYS A 524 53.37 2.20 -29.64
N GLN A 525 52.39 2.98 -29.19
CA GLN A 525 51.98 4.23 -29.84
C GLN A 525 53.03 5.33 -29.66
N GLY A 526 53.62 5.47 -28.47
CA GLY A 526 54.70 6.41 -28.17
C GLY A 526 55.96 6.15 -29.01
N VAL A 527 56.38 4.89 -29.12
CA VAL A 527 57.50 4.47 -29.99
C VAL A 527 57.22 4.79 -31.45
N LYS A 528 56.00 4.50 -31.96
CA LYS A 528 55.60 4.91 -33.32
C LYS A 528 55.65 6.43 -33.51
N LEU A 529 55.16 7.21 -32.54
CA LEU A 529 55.18 8.68 -32.58
C LEU A 529 56.60 9.26 -32.56
N ILE A 530 57.53 8.61 -31.86
CA ILE A 530 58.96 8.95 -31.85
C ILE A 530 59.60 8.56 -33.18
N GLU A 531 59.36 7.36 -33.71
CA GLU A 531 59.86 6.94 -35.02
C GLU A 531 59.38 7.87 -36.15
N ASP A 532 58.09 8.23 -36.16
CA ASP A 532 57.52 9.10 -37.18
C ASP A 532 58.01 10.55 -37.09
N LYS A 533 58.45 11.00 -35.91
CA LYS A 533 59.08 12.32 -35.71
C LYS A 533 60.60 12.32 -35.88
N THR A 534 61.28 11.19 -35.73
CA THR A 534 62.75 11.07 -35.87
C THR A 534 63.19 10.60 -37.27
N LYS A 535 62.29 10.07 -38.09
CA LYS A 535 62.52 9.81 -39.52
C LYS A 535 62.70 11.12 -40.29
N VAL A 536 63.96 11.58 -40.36
CA VAL A 536 64.39 12.69 -41.24
C VAL A 536 63.88 12.46 -42.66
N SER A 537 63.01 13.34 -43.12
CA SER A 537 62.35 13.27 -44.42
C SER A 537 63.36 13.47 -45.56
N LYS A 538 63.90 12.36 -46.10
CA LYS A 538 64.78 12.38 -47.27
C LYS A 538 64.05 13.04 -48.46
N LYS A 539 64.52 14.23 -48.86
CA LYS A 539 64.06 14.97 -50.04
C LYS A 539 64.02 14.05 -51.27
N LYS A 540 62.84 13.89 -51.86
CA LYS A 540 62.63 13.06 -53.04
C LYS A 540 63.04 13.82 -54.29
N GLN A 541 64.33 13.75 -54.63
CA GLN A 541 64.84 14.31 -55.89
C GLN A 541 64.32 13.46 -57.06
N ARG A 542 63.46 14.04 -57.93
CA ARG A 542 63.05 13.42 -59.20
C ARG A 542 64.10 13.72 -60.26
N GLY A 543 64.70 12.68 -60.85
CA GLY A 543 65.65 12.79 -61.96
C GLY A 543 65.36 11.78 -63.06
N SER A 544 65.10 12.29 -64.26
CA SER A 544 65.17 11.66 -65.59
C SER A 544 65.07 10.13 -65.72
N LYS A 545 64.01 9.67 -66.41
CA LYS A 545 64.10 8.46 -67.24
C LYS A 545 65.00 8.73 -68.44
N LYS A 546 65.86 7.77 -68.78
CA LYS A 546 66.21 7.44 -70.16
C LYS A 546 65.28 6.32 -70.63
#